data_AF-A0A8W8NPF1-F1
#
_entry.id   AF-A0A8W8NPF1-F1
#
_cell.length_a   1.000
_cell.length_b   1.000
_cell.length_c   1.000
_cell.angle_alpha   90.00
_cell.angle_beta   90.00
_cell.angle_gamma   90.00
#
_symmetry.space_group_name_H-M   'P 1'
#
loop_
_entity.id
_entity.type
_entity.pdbx_description
1 polymer ?
#
loop_
_entity_poly.entity_id
_entity_poly.type
_entity_poly.pdbx_seq_one_letter_code
_entity_poly.pdbx_strand_id
1 'polypeptide(L)'
;MALTQASTSIRALDQYALFLTSSVPERENYINAIPLPTFTHSNTFIITHYQTTGNSVDFIRLITDYESDIVVCMEPLSNVEFAYEWLPTATKHRTVTPYTIQLYQERITEIKRSEIDIVKEESSDGPWSIEIVEPMLTLTQDYSHTASQILSLVSCVQSLKTHNPITVVSRTEDSGKMQCYRQYIRGLNFYKEGYIHKIMINEISDTCQMCYIRSKCYPSMHKGLYEQWLLVSKEEPFQVVKANCTCPAGCGEGCTHIAGLLFALEGKPSIDELEDMPCTSKPCQWNQPSKRKIKSRPITDISFKRIKDGAALCGVFCAVYNVIQQLTMDEEIDVFSVVRLLQTRRPELCSTLEEYTMIHDALMTYIES
;
A
#
# COMPACT_ATOMS: atom_id res chain seq x y z
N MET A 1 22.32 -5.29 17.10
CA MET A 1 22.07 -6.12 15.91
C MET A 1 20.63 -5.85 15.51
N ALA A 2 20.41 -4.77 14.76
CA ALA A 2 19.09 -4.28 14.42
C ALA A 2 18.56 -5.08 13.22
N LEU A 3 17.50 -5.84 13.44
CA LEU A 3 16.76 -6.53 12.37
C LEU A 3 15.83 -5.50 11.74
N THR A 4 16.12 -5.15 10.49
CA THR A 4 15.28 -4.34 9.61
C THR A 4 13.91 -5.00 9.46
N GLN A 5 12.86 -4.27 9.87
CA GLN A 5 11.48 -4.71 9.74
C GLN A 5 11.03 -4.58 8.28
N ALA A 6 10.76 -5.71 7.63
CA ALA A 6 10.27 -5.77 6.25
C ALA A 6 8.88 -5.12 6.12
N SER A 7 8.79 -4.10 5.26
CA SER A 7 7.55 -3.44 4.88
C SER A 7 6.63 -4.41 4.13
N THR A 8 5.38 -4.54 4.58
CA THR A 8 4.40 -5.45 3.95
C THR A 8 3.44 -4.69 3.04
N SER A 9 3.97 -4.18 1.93
CA SER A 9 3.19 -3.66 0.79
C SER A 9 2.49 -4.80 0.04
N ILE A 10 1.45 -4.46 -0.73
CA ILE A 10 0.83 -5.36 -1.72
C ILE A 10 1.90 -5.66 -2.74
N ARG A 11 2.49 -6.85 -2.64
CA ARG A 11 3.63 -7.24 -3.45
C ARG A 11 3.15 -7.45 -4.88
N ALA A 12 3.94 -6.96 -5.81
CA ALA A 12 3.95 -7.46 -7.18
C ALA A 12 3.89 -9.00 -7.18
N LEU A 13 3.18 -9.57 -8.16
CA LEU A 13 3.36 -11.00 -8.46
C LEU A 13 4.86 -11.24 -8.65
N ASP A 14 5.45 -12.18 -7.90
CA ASP A 14 6.91 -12.36 -7.79
C ASP A 14 7.62 -12.46 -9.16
N GLN A 15 6.92 -12.96 -10.18
CA GLN A 15 7.42 -13.07 -11.55
C GLN A 15 7.70 -11.73 -12.27
N TYR A 16 7.10 -10.63 -11.82
CA TYR A 16 7.22 -9.29 -12.43
C TYR A 16 7.71 -8.23 -11.45
N ALA A 17 8.21 -8.63 -10.29
CA ALA A 17 8.81 -7.70 -9.34
C ALA A 17 10.11 -7.11 -9.90
N LEU A 18 10.28 -5.79 -9.76
CA LEU A 18 11.54 -5.13 -10.06
C LEU A 18 12.49 -5.18 -8.87
N PHE A 19 13.78 -5.29 -9.18
CA PHE A 19 14.87 -5.26 -8.19
C PHE A 19 15.82 -4.12 -8.53
N LEU A 20 16.25 -3.40 -7.50
CA LEU A 20 17.22 -2.32 -7.58
C LEU A 20 18.63 -2.92 -7.70
N THR A 21 19.39 -2.43 -8.67
CA THR A 21 20.76 -2.89 -8.95
C THR A 21 21.81 -2.03 -8.24
N SER A 22 21.51 -0.77 -7.99
CA SER A 22 22.34 0.12 -7.18
C SER A 22 22.48 -0.42 -5.75
N SER A 23 23.68 -0.35 -5.18
CA SER A 23 23.93 -0.73 -3.79
C SER A 23 23.94 0.52 -2.91
N VAL A 24 23.08 0.55 -1.89
CA VAL A 24 23.06 1.59 -0.85
C VAL A 24 23.18 0.90 0.52
N PRO A 25 24.04 1.40 1.44
CA PRO A 25 24.19 0.80 2.77
C PRO A 25 22.86 0.66 3.49
N GLU A 26 22.68 -0.47 4.19
CA GLU A 26 21.49 -0.76 5.03
C GLU A 26 20.16 -0.85 4.25
N ARG A 27 20.22 -0.98 2.92
CA ARG A 27 19.04 -1.12 2.04
C ARG A 27 19.00 -2.47 1.35
N GLU A 28 17.78 -2.99 1.22
CA GLU A 28 17.51 -4.16 0.37
C GLU A 28 17.44 -3.76 -1.11
N ASN A 29 17.37 -4.76 -1.98
CA ASN A 29 17.20 -4.59 -3.42
C ASN A 29 15.75 -4.70 -3.89
N TYR A 30 14.82 -5.11 -3.02
CA TYR A 30 13.42 -5.23 -3.39
C TYR A 30 12.74 -3.86 -3.38
N ILE A 31 11.96 -3.58 -4.42
CA ILE A 31 11.04 -2.46 -4.47
C ILE A 31 9.69 -2.93 -4.99
N ASN A 32 8.61 -2.36 -4.46
CA ASN A 32 7.26 -2.70 -4.89
C ASN A 32 6.88 -1.98 -6.19
N ALA A 33 7.56 -2.34 -7.27
CA ALA A 33 7.32 -1.81 -8.61
C ALA A 33 7.15 -2.95 -9.63
N ILE A 34 6.35 -2.70 -10.66
CA ILE A 34 6.03 -3.68 -11.72
C ILE A 34 6.20 -3.02 -13.09
N PRO A 35 6.88 -3.67 -14.05
CA PRO A 35 6.92 -3.22 -15.42
C PRO A 35 5.62 -3.60 -16.14
N LEU A 36 5.01 -2.66 -16.86
CA LEU A 36 3.90 -2.90 -17.78
C LEU A 36 4.28 -2.54 -19.21
N PRO A 37 3.74 -3.27 -20.19
CA PRO A 37 4.01 -2.98 -21.59
C PRO A 37 3.32 -1.69 -22.04
N THR A 38 4.04 -0.88 -22.84
CA THR A 38 3.38 0.08 -23.73
C THR A 38 2.97 -0.61 -25.04
N PHE A 39 2.13 0.05 -25.84
CA PHE A 39 1.68 -0.50 -27.12
C PHE A 39 2.84 -0.76 -28.10
N THR A 40 3.82 0.15 -28.19
CA THR A 40 4.94 0.01 -29.13
C THR A 40 6.05 -0.93 -28.69
N HIS A 41 5.99 -1.52 -27.49
CA HIS A 41 7.04 -2.34 -26.85
C HIS A 41 8.43 -1.67 -26.69
N SER A 42 8.69 -0.53 -27.33
CA SER A 42 9.91 0.26 -27.18
C SER A 42 10.03 0.89 -25.80
N ASN A 43 8.89 1.15 -25.16
CA ASN A 43 8.81 1.78 -23.86
C ASN A 43 8.17 0.80 -22.87
N THR A 44 8.46 0.99 -21.60
CA THR A 44 7.86 0.19 -20.52
C THR A 44 7.37 1.15 -19.45
N PHE A 45 6.14 0.98 -18.97
CA PHE A 45 5.71 1.67 -17.76
C PHE A 45 6.29 0.99 -16.54
N ILE A 46 6.70 1.73 -15.54
CA ILE A 46 7.05 1.20 -14.23
C ILE A 46 6.03 1.74 -13.24
N ILE A 47 5.09 0.89 -12.81
CA ILE A 47 4.11 1.28 -11.80
C ILE A 47 4.69 1.03 -10.42
N THR A 48 4.66 2.05 -9.56
CA THR A 48 5.01 1.96 -8.14
C THR A 48 4.07 2.83 -7.31
N HIS A 49 4.24 2.80 -5.99
CA HIS A 49 3.55 3.71 -5.07
C HIS A 49 4.54 4.68 -4.41
N TYR A 50 4.02 5.79 -3.89
CA TYR A 50 4.84 6.68 -3.06
C TYR A 50 5.43 5.90 -1.88
N GLN A 51 6.72 6.15 -1.63
CA GLN A 51 7.44 5.48 -0.57
C GLN A 51 7.13 6.11 0.78
N THR A 52 7.09 5.29 1.84
CA THR A 52 6.95 5.77 3.22
C THR A 52 8.21 6.51 3.69
N THR A 53 8.14 7.16 4.84
CA THR A 53 9.28 7.85 5.47
C THR A 53 10.59 7.10 5.35
N GLY A 54 11.63 7.82 4.91
CA GLY A 54 12.97 7.28 4.79
C GLY A 54 13.17 6.33 3.60
N ASN A 55 12.15 5.91 2.87
CA ASN A 55 12.29 5.03 1.69
C ASN A 55 12.37 5.81 0.37
N SER A 56 12.46 7.14 0.44
CA SER A 56 12.65 8.01 -0.73
C SER A 56 13.91 7.66 -1.54
N VAL A 57 14.98 7.17 -0.89
CA VAL A 57 16.19 6.71 -1.59
C VAL A 57 15.91 5.56 -2.56
N ASP A 58 15.02 4.64 -2.19
CA ASP A 58 14.69 3.48 -3.03
C ASP A 58 13.87 3.89 -4.26
N PHE A 59 13.09 4.97 -4.13
CA PHE A 59 12.41 5.58 -5.26
C PHE A 59 13.39 6.24 -6.24
N ILE A 60 14.40 6.97 -5.74
CA ILE A 60 15.44 7.55 -6.60
C ILE A 60 16.25 6.45 -7.28
N ARG A 61 16.61 5.40 -6.55
CA ARG A 61 17.27 4.21 -7.11
C ARG A 61 16.46 3.59 -8.23
N LEU A 62 15.14 3.49 -8.08
CA LEU A 62 14.26 2.96 -9.14
C LEU A 62 14.35 3.80 -10.42
N ILE A 63 14.25 5.12 -10.30
CA ILE A 63 14.32 6.04 -11.43
C ILE A 63 15.67 5.89 -12.13
N THR A 64 16.77 5.88 -11.38
CA THR A 64 18.12 5.84 -11.96
C THR A 64 18.49 4.46 -12.51
N ASP A 65 18.17 3.37 -11.80
CA ASP A 65 18.54 2.01 -12.20
C ASP A 65 17.79 1.53 -13.46
N TYR A 66 16.57 2.05 -13.66
CA TYR A 66 15.75 1.76 -14.83
C TYR A 66 15.71 2.91 -15.83
N GLU A 67 16.61 3.89 -15.69
CA GLU A 67 16.82 4.98 -16.64
C GLU A 67 15.51 5.71 -17.02
N SER A 68 14.61 5.94 -16.05
CA SER A 68 13.33 6.59 -16.35
C SER A 68 13.53 8.08 -16.66
N ASP A 69 13.10 8.52 -17.85
CA ASP A 69 13.15 9.93 -18.25
C ASP A 69 11.98 10.74 -17.67
N ILE A 70 10.84 10.07 -17.47
CA ILE A 70 9.58 10.71 -17.09
C ILE A 70 9.01 10.01 -15.87
N VAL A 71 8.63 10.81 -14.87
CA VAL A 71 7.90 10.38 -13.68
C VAL A 71 6.53 11.01 -13.69
N VAL A 72 5.49 10.20 -13.82
CA VAL A 72 4.08 10.63 -13.79
C VAL A 72 3.52 10.39 -12.39
N CYS A 73 3.11 11.46 -11.74
CA CYS A 73 2.47 11.45 -10.44
C CYS A 73 0.96 11.53 -10.62
N MET A 74 0.21 10.58 -10.06
CA MET A 74 -1.26 10.56 -10.14
C MET A 74 -1.93 11.49 -9.12
N GLU A 75 -1.15 12.17 -8.29
CA GLU A 75 -1.60 13.15 -7.31
C GLU A 75 -0.65 14.34 -7.28
N PRO A 76 -1.13 15.55 -6.94
CA PRO A 76 -0.24 16.67 -6.68
C PRO A 76 0.72 16.30 -5.53
N LEU A 77 2.02 16.41 -5.76
CA LEU A 77 3.09 16.07 -4.81
C LEU A 77 3.03 16.91 -3.54
N SER A 78 2.40 18.10 -3.59
CA SER A 78 2.08 18.90 -2.39
C SER A 78 1.18 18.17 -1.40
N ASN A 79 0.35 17.23 -1.88
CA ASN A 79 -0.57 16.44 -1.09
C ASN A 79 -0.01 15.06 -0.71
N VAL A 80 1.19 14.73 -1.19
CA VAL A 80 1.83 13.43 -0.96
C VAL A 80 2.69 13.52 0.29
N GLU A 81 2.38 12.66 1.28
CA GLU A 81 3.19 12.55 2.49
C GLU A 81 4.63 12.17 2.13
N PHE A 82 5.60 12.81 2.79
CA PHE A 82 7.04 12.56 2.63
C PHE A 82 7.64 12.88 1.25
N ALA A 83 6.87 13.39 0.29
CA ALA A 83 7.44 13.89 -0.97
C ALA A 83 8.51 14.97 -0.74
N TYR A 84 8.36 15.77 0.31
CA TYR A 84 9.33 16.80 0.73
C TYR A 84 10.73 16.25 1.10
N GLU A 85 10.88 14.94 1.33
CA GLU A 85 12.19 14.32 1.63
C GLU A 85 13.13 14.40 0.43
N TRP A 86 12.61 14.17 -0.77
CA TRP A 86 13.41 14.07 -2.00
C TRP A 86 13.08 15.15 -3.02
N LEU A 87 11.88 15.74 -3.00
CA LEU A 87 11.47 16.75 -3.96
C LEU A 87 12.16 18.11 -3.68
N PRO A 88 12.96 18.64 -4.61
CA PRO A 88 13.58 19.96 -4.47
C PRO A 88 12.58 21.09 -4.63
N THR A 89 12.95 22.27 -4.14
CA THR A 89 12.26 23.53 -4.43
C THR A 89 13.20 24.47 -5.17
N ALA A 90 12.66 25.53 -5.80
CA ALA A 90 13.45 26.53 -6.52
C ALA A 90 14.60 27.16 -5.70
N THR A 91 14.52 27.10 -4.37
CA THR A 91 15.50 27.67 -3.44
C THR A 91 16.35 26.63 -2.73
N LYS A 92 15.98 25.34 -2.75
CA LYS A 92 16.59 24.31 -1.91
C LYS A 92 16.69 22.98 -2.65
N HIS A 93 17.93 22.52 -2.84
CA HIS A 93 18.23 21.15 -3.25
C HIS A 93 17.92 20.15 -2.13
N ARG A 94 17.69 18.89 -2.51
CA ARG A 94 17.51 17.78 -1.56
C ARG A 94 18.66 16.81 -1.68
N THR A 95 19.08 16.28 -0.55
CA THR A 95 20.09 15.23 -0.49
C THR A 95 19.44 14.00 0.11
N VAL A 96 19.42 12.94 -0.69
CA VAL A 96 18.94 11.60 -0.35
C VAL A 96 20.10 10.67 -0.66
N THR A 97 21.05 10.58 0.27
CA THR A 97 22.36 9.94 0.07
C THR A 97 22.23 8.56 -0.60
N PRO A 98 22.98 8.29 -1.69
CA PRO A 98 24.09 9.09 -2.26
C PRO A 98 23.69 10.12 -3.34
N TYR A 99 22.43 10.49 -3.43
CA TYR A 99 21.91 11.36 -4.48
C TYR A 99 21.66 12.79 -3.98
N THR A 100 21.98 13.77 -4.82
CA THR A 100 21.58 15.17 -4.66
C THR A 100 20.67 15.55 -5.82
N ILE A 101 19.53 16.16 -5.50
CA ILE A 101 18.43 16.43 -6.42
C ILE A 101 18.19 17.94 -6.45
N GLN A 102 18.13 18.53 -7.64
CA GLN A 102 17.97 19.96 -7.85
C GLN A 102 16.84 20.24 -8.83
N LEU A 103 16.08 21.32 -8.60
CA LEU A 103 15.06 21.78 -9.54
C LEU A 103 15.72 22.65 -10.61
N TYR A 104 15.60 22.26 -11.88
CA TYR A 104 16.09 23.03 -13.01
C TYR A 104 15.04 24.02 -13.49
N GLN A 105 13.85 23.53 -13.81
CA GLN A 105 12.74 24.34 -14.31
C GLN A 105 11.39 23.83 -13.81
N GLU A 106 10.45 24.75 -13.62
CA GLU A 106 9.05 24.42 -13.35
C GLU A 106 8.14 25.14 -14.36
N ARG A 107 7.16 24.42 -14.90
CA ARG A 107 6.17 24.93 -15.86
C ARG A 107 4.78 24.52 -15.38
N ILE A 108 3.91 25.49 -15.21
CA ILE A 108 2.53 25.26 -14.74
C ILE A 108 1.57 25.65 -15.85
N THR A 109 0.78 24.69 -16.32
CA THR A 109 -0.37 24.90 -17.22
C THR A 109 -1.62 24.29 -16.56
N GLU A 110 -2.38 23.45 -17.26
CA GLU A 110 -3.40 22.58 -16.66
C GLU A 110 -2.75 21.46 -15.81
N ILE A 111 -1.48 21.18 -16.10
CA ILE A 111 -0.63 20.20 -15.43
C ILE A 111 0.63 20.91 -14.98
N LYS A 112 1.19 20.45 -13.88
CA LYS A 112 2.47 20.93 -13.37
C LYS A 112 3.57 20.01 -13.84
N ARG A 113 4.62 20.62 -14.40
CA ARG A 113 5.83 19.96 -14.87
C ARG A 113 7.03 20.51 -14.13
N SER A 114 7.86 19.63 -13.60
CA SER A 114 9.08 19.97 -12.90
C SER A 114 10.23 19.18 -13.50
N GLU A 115 11.17 19.88 -14.11
CA GLU A 115 12.43 19.32 -14.61
C GLU A 115 13.44 19.32 -13.45
N ILE A 116 13.93 18.14 -13.08
CA ILE A 116 14.88 17.98 -11.98
C ILE A 116 16.14 17.26 -12.45
N ASP A 117 17.26 17.61 -11.83
CA ASP A 117 18.55 16.96 -12.02
C ASP A 117 18.88 16.07 -10.83
N ILE A 118 19.25 14.82 -11.10
CA ILE A 118 19.70 13.85 -10.11
C ILE A 118 21.21 13.64 -10.30
N VAL A 119 21.99 13.97 -9.28
CA VAL A 119 23.45 13.80 -9.26
C VAL A 119 23.83 12.77 -8.20
N LYS A 120 24.61 11.77 -8.59
CA LYS A 120 25.16 10.77 -7.65
C LYS A 120 26.54 11.23 -7.18
N GLU A 121 26.71 11.46 -5.88
CA GLU A 121 27.88 12.15 -5.29
C GLU A 121 29.24 11.50 -5.60
N GLU A 122 29.27 10.19 -5.86
CA GLU A 122 30.50 9.42 -6.13
C GLU A 122 30.65 8.99 -7.60
N SER A 123 29.76 9.45 -8.50
CA SER A 123 29.89 9.15 -9.93
C SER A 123 30.61 10.26 -10.69
N SER A 124 31.40 9.88 -11.69
CA SER A 124 31.91 10.81 -12.71
C SER A 124 30.87 11.18 -13.77
N ASP A 125 29.70 10.55 -13.73
CA ASP A 125 28.62 10.80 -14.68
C ASP A 125 28.00 12.19 -14.44
N GLY A 126 27.53 12.81 -15.52
CA GLY A 126 26.82 14.08 -15.46
C GLY A 126 25.47 13.98 -14.73
N PRO A 127 24.82 15.14 -14.47
CA PRO A 127 23.46 15.14 -13.91
C PRO A 127 22.51 14.36 -14.82
N TRP A 128 21.68 13.52 -14.21
CA TRP A 128 20.59 12.82 -14.90
C TRP A 128 19.31 13.65 -14.78
N SER A 129 18.89 14.27 -15.88
CA SER A 129 17.71 15.14 -15.93
C SER A 129 16.44 14.35 -16.21
N ILE A 130 15.38 14.57 -15.44
CA ILE A 130 14.07 13.94 -15.64
C ILE A 130 12.92 14.95 -15.58
N GLU A 131 11.81 14.62 -16.23
CA GLU A 131 10.56 15.37 -16.19
C GLU A 131 9.59 14.71 -15.20
N ILE A 132 9.17 15.47 -14.18
CA ILE A 132 8.09 15.10 -13.28
C ILE A 132 6.81 15.77 -13.76
N VAL A 133 5.77 14.97 -14.00
CA VAL A 133 4.45 15.42 -14.47
C VAL A 133 3.40 15.11 -13.41
N GLU A 134 2.71 16.13 -12.90
CA GLU A 134 1.70 15.97 -11.84
C GLU A 134 0.42 16.80 -12.13
N PRO A 135 -0.77 16.33 -11.72
CA PRO A 135 -2.00 17.10 -11.90
C PRO A 135 -2.02 18.31 -10.96
N MET A 136 -2.70 19.38 -11.37
CA MET A 136 -2.88 20.57 -10.54
C MET A 136 -3.89 20.38 -9.40
N LEU A 137 -4.85 19.47 -9.58
CA LEU A 137 -5.88 19.16 -8.59
C LEU A 137 -5.83 17.68 -8.23
N THR A 138 -6.25 17.37 -7.01
CA THR A 138 -6.41 15.98 -6.59
C THR A 138 -7.46 15.32 -7.48
N LEU A 139 -7.10 14.22 -8.13
CA LEU A 139 -8.03 13.37 -8.88
C LEU A 139 -9.10 12.87 -7.89
N THR A 140 -10.36 13.29 -8.07
CA THR A 140 -11.46 12.97 -7.16
C THR A 140 -12.24 11.76 -7.66
N GLN A 141 -13.27 11.36 -6.92
CA GLN A 141 -14.26 10.39 -7.42
C GLN A 141 -15.27 11.04 -8.39
N ASP A 142 -15.12 12.33 -8.73
CA ASP A 142 -15.91 12.95 -9.79
C ASP A 142 -15.31 12.55 -11.15
N TYR A 143 -16.00 11.62 -11.81
CA TYR A 143 -15.44 10.80 -12.88
C TYR A 143 -15.17 11.58 -14.17
N SER A 144 -16.00 12.58 -14.52
CA SER A 144 -15.84 13.33 -15.77
C SER A 144 -14.62 14.24 -15.74
N HIS A 145 -14.46 15.02 -14.66
CA HIS A 145 -13.30 15.89 -14.47
C HIS A 145 -12.00 15.09 -14.35
N THR A 146 -12.05 13.93 -13.67
CA THR A 146 -10.90 13.05 -13.52
C THR A 146 -10.46 12.46 -14.85
N ALA A 147 -11.40 12.04 -15.71
CA ALA A 147 -11.09 11.55 -17.05
C ALA A 147 -10.38 12.61 -17.90
N SER A 148 -10.85 13.86 -17.90
CA SER A 148 -10.19 14.96 -18.63
C SER A 148 -8.80 15.26 -18.09
N GLN A 149 -8.60 15.23 -16.77
CA GLN A 149 -7.27 15.44 -16.19
C GLN A 149 -6.29 14.32 -16.53
N ILE A 150 -6.74 13.05 -16.50
CA ILE A 150 -5.93 11.92 -16.96
C ILE A 150 -5.59 12.08 -18.45
N LEU A 151 -6.54 12.53 -19.27
CA LEU A 151 -6.29 12.78 -20.67
C LEU A 151 -5.24 13.88 -20.90
N SER A 152 -5.32 14.99 -20.15
CA SER A 152 -4.29 16.02 -20.19
C SER A 152 -2.92 15.45 -19.80
N LEU A 153 -2.86 14.57 -18.78
CA LEU A 153 -1.60 13.94 -18.34
C LEU A 153 -1.01 13.06 -19.44
N VAL A 154 -1.84 12.21 -20.05
CA VAL A 154 -1.43 11.33 -21.15
C VAL A 154 -0.95 12.14 -22.35
N SER A 155 -1.71 13.16 -22.75
CA SER A 155 -1.36 14.03 -23.89
C SER A 155 -0.04 14.77 -23.65
N CYS A 156 0.17 15.25 -22.43
CA CYS A 156 1.41 15.88 -22.01
C CYS A 156 2.59 14.90 -22.12
N VAL A 157 2.48 13.70 -21.54
CA VAL A 157 3.55 12.69 -21.54
C VAL A 157 3.87 12.21 -22.96
N GLN A 158 2.86 12.01 -23.82
CA GLN A 158 3.07 11.66 -25.23
C GLN A 158 3.82 12.76 -25.99
N SER A 159 3.59 14.04 -25.66
CA SER A 159 4.29 15.17 -26.29
C SER A 159 5.79 15.23 -25.95
N LEU A 160 6.21 14.69 -24.81
CA LEU A 160 7.60 14.71 -24.34
C LEU A 160 8.50 13.71 -25.08
N LYS A 161 7.94 12.75 -25.83
CA LYS A 161 8.66 11.75 -26.65
C LYS A 161 9.90 11.15 -25.97
N THR A 162 9.70 10.12 -25.17
CA THR A 162 10.79 9.33 -24.59
C THR A 162 10.87 7.95 -25.25
N HIS A 163 12.06 7.34 -25.26
CA HIS A 163 12.27 5.92 -25.57
C HIS A 163 12.51 5.08 -24.31
N ASN A 164 12.77 5.75 -23.19
CA ASN A 164 13.07 5.11 -21.93
C ASN A 164 11.77 4.81 -21.14
N PRO A 165 11.87 4.02 -20.06
CA PRO A 165 10.71 3.72 -19.23
C PRO A 165 10.04 4.96 -18.63
N ILE A 166 8.72 4.90 -18.51
CA ILE A 166 7.90 5.94 -17.85
C ILE A 166 7.50 5.41 -16.48
N THR A 167 7.98 6.03 -15.42
CA THR A 167 7.60 5.63 -14.05
C THR A 167 6.30 6.30 -13.67
N VAL A 168 5.28 5.54 -13.28
CA VAL A 168 3.96 6.04 -12.86
C VAL A 168 3.77 5.74 -11.37
N VAL A 169 3.48 6.78 -10.60
CA VAL A 169 3.41 6.72 -9.13
C VAL A 169 2.04 7.18 -8.66
N SER A 170 1.45 6.44 -7.74
CA SER A 170 0.24 6.87 -7.04
C SER A 170 0.31 6.68 -5.53
N ARG A 171 -0.60 7.34 -4.82
CA ARG A 171 -0.75 7.13 -3.38
C ARG A 171 -1.35 5.76 -3.09
N THR A 172 -0.85 5.14 -2.02
CA THR A 172 -1.63 4.18 -1.24
C THR A 172 -2.42 4.99 -0.21
N GLU A 173 -3.71 4.72 0.00
CA GLU A 173 -4.55 5.49 0.96
C GLU A 173 -4.10 5.39 2.44
N ASP A 174 -2.99 4.74 2.74
CA ASP A 174 -2.63 4.27 4.07
C ASP A 174 -1.20 4.67 4.53
N SER A 175 -0.67 5.82 4.07
CA SER A 175 0.74 6.21 4.31
C SER A 175 1.08 6.63 5.75
N GLY A 176 0.11 6.79 6.66
CA GLY A 176 0.37 7.33 8.01
C GLY A 176 0.16 6.40 9.21
N LYS A 177 -0.48 5.23 9.09
CA LYS A 177 -0.86 4.38 10.25
C LYS A 177 -0.34 2.93 10.20
N MET A 178 0.49 2.61 9.20
CA MET A 178 0.56 1.26 8.65
C MET A 178 1.88 0.52 8.90
N GLN A 179 2.38 0.47 10.14
CA GLN A 179 3.38 -0.57 10.48
C GLN A 179 2.73 -1.94 10.78
N CYS A 180 1.47 -1.97 11.24
CA CYS A 180 0.78 -3.22 11.64
C CYS A 180 -0.62 -3.39 11.02
N TYR A 181 -1.01 -2.64 9.97
CA TYR A 181 -2.40 -2.62 9.47
C TYR A 181 -2.87 -3.97 8.93
N ARG A 182 -2.01 -4.74 8.25
CA ARG A 182 -2.36 -6.11 7.84
C ARG A 182 -2.66 -6.97 9.06
N GLN A 183 -1.89 -6.83 10.13
CA GLN A 183 -2.09 -7.58 11.36
C GLN A 183 -3.28 -7.07 12.16
N TYR A 184 -3.61 -5.78 12.04
CA TYR A 184 -4.83 -5.16 12.53
C TYR A 184 -6.07 -5.68 11.79
N ILE A 185 -6.12 -5.61 10.46
CA ILE A 185 -7.25 -6.15 9.66
C ILE A 185 -7.39 -7.66 9.82
N ARG A 186 -6.28 -8.41 9.78
CA ARG A 186 -6.30 -9.84 10.09
C ARG A 186 -6.71 -10.09 11.54
N GLY A 187 -6.30 -9.25 12.48
CA GLY A 187 -6.71 -9.30 13.88
C GLY A 187 -8.22 -9.11 14.04
N LEU A 188 -8.80 -8.12 13.35
CA LEU A 188 -10.24 -7.88 13.29
C LEU A 188 -10.97 -9.11 12.75
N ASN A 189 -10.43 -9.75 11.71
CA ASN A 189 -10.99 -11.00 11.17
C ASN A 189 -10.85 -12.16 12.16
N PHE A 190 -9.71 -12.31 12.84
CA PHE A 190 -9.52 -13.31 13.90
C PHE A 190 -10.53 -13.13 15.03
N TYR A 191 -10.84 -11.89 15.41
CA TYR A 191 -11.92 -11.59 16.34
C TYR A 191 -13.30 -11.98 15.77
N LYS A 192 -13.67 -11.46 14.60
CA LYS A 192 -14.97 -11.70 13.95
C LYS A 192 -15.24 -13.18 13.63
N GLU A 193 -14.19 -13.94 13.34
CA GLU A 193 -14.24 -15.35 13.01
C GLU A 193 -14.12 -16.27 14.24
N GLY A 194 -13.94 -15.70 15.44
CA GLY A 194 -13.95 -16.44 16.70
C GLY A 194 -12.67 -17.20 17.02
N TYR A 195 -11.53 -16.74 16.50
CA TYR A 195 -10.21 -17.32 16.79
C TYR A 195 -9.70 -16.96 18.19
N ILE A 196 -10.19 -15.86 18.79
CA ILE A 196 -9.83 -15.39 20.14
C ILE A 196 -10.81 -15.97 21.16
N HIS A 197 -10.32 -16.61 22.21
CA HIS A 197 -11.17 -17.25 23.21
C HIS A 197 -10.49 -17.42 24.57
N LYS A 198 -11.28 -17.74 25.61
CA LYS A 198 -10.81 -17.90 27.00
C LYS A 198 -10.02 -16.67 27.48
N ILE A 199 -10.62 -15.48 27.32
CA ILE A 199 -10.07 -14.27 27.89
C ILE A 199 -10.26 -14.36 29.40
N MET A 200 -9.18 -14.20 30.16
CA MET A 200 -9.12 -14.32 31.61
C MET A 200 -8.35 -13.14 32.15
N ILE A 201 -8.72 -12.68 33.35
CA ILE A 201 -8.03 -11.59 34.03
C ILE A 201 -7.33 -12.16 35.26
N ASN A 202 -6.13 -11.67 35.50
CA ASN A 202 -5.35 -11.98 36.68
C ASN A 202 -4.89 -10.68 37.33
N GLU A 203 -5.43 -10.40 38.51
CA GLU A 203 -5.02 -9.25 39.30
C GLU A 203 -3.67 -9.50 39.96
N ILE A 204 -2.82 -8.47 40.02
CA ILE A 204 -1.51 -8.58 40.67
C ILE A 204 -1.66 -8.47 42.19
N SER A 205 -2.47 -7.50 42.65
CA SER A 205 -2.97 -7.35 44.02
C SER A 205 -4.16 -6.42 44.04
N ASP A 206 -4.96 -6.45 45.12
CA ASP A 206 -6.13 -5.58 45.31
C ASP A 206 -5.77 -4.08 45.28
N THR A 207 -4.52 -3.76 45.62
CA THR A 207 -3.97 -2.39 45.64
C THR A 207 -3.26 -1.99 44.35
N CYS A 208 -2.95 -2.95 43.47
CA CYS A 208 -2.22 -2.68 42.24
C CYS A 208 -3.19 -2.20 41.16
N GLN A 209 -2.89 -1.04 40.60
CA GLN A 209 -3.64 -0.45 39.49
C GLN A 209 -3.37 -1.15 38.14
N MET A 210 -2.70 -2.30 38.15
CA MET A 210 -2.35 -3.04 36.94
C MET A 210 -2.91 -4.46 37.02
N CYS A 211 -3.35 -5.00 35.89
CA CYS A 211 -3.76 -6.40 35.79
C CYS A 211 -3.25 -7.05 34.49
N TYR A 212 -3.17 -8.37 34.52
CA TYR A 212 -2.85 -9.17 33.35
C TYR A 212 -4.12 -9.70 32.70
N ILE A 213 -4.24 -9.55 31.39
CA ILE A 213 -5.27 -10.21 30.60
C ILE A 213 -4.59 -11.33 29.83
N ARG A 214 -5.04 -12.57 29.98
CA ARG A 214 -4.56 -13.73 29.21
C ARG A 214 -5.66 -14.26 28.31
N SER A 215 -5.32 -14.69 27.12
CA SER A 215 -6.25 -15.30 26.17
C SER A 215 -5.55 -16.40 25.37
N LYS A 216 -6.36 -17.23 24.71
CA LYS A 216 -5.90 -18.25 23.77
C LYS A 216 -6.41 -17.93 22.37
N CYS A 217 -5.55 -18.13 21.39
CA CYS A 217 -5.84 -17.86 19.99
C CYS A 217 -5.57 -19.11 19.13
N TYR A 218 -6.53 -19.49 18.29
CA TYR A 218 -6.29 -20.50 17.27
C TYR A 218 -5.39 -19.95 16.15
N PRO A 219 -4.43 -20.73 15.65
CA PRO A 219 -3.72 -20.41 14.42
C PRO A 219 -4.61 -20.67 13.21
N SER A 220 -4.38 -19.94 12.12
CA SER A 220 -5.09 -20.15 10.84
C SER A 220 -4.65 -21.42 10.10
N MET A 221 -3.41 -21.89 10.27
CA MET A 221 -2.85 -23.00 9.46
C MET A 221 -2.16 -24.14 10.26
N HIS A 222 -1.87 -23.97 11.55
CA HIS A 222 -1.08 -24.95 12.33
C HIS A 222 -1.90 -25.72 13.36
N LYS A 223 -1.36 -26.85 13.84
CA LYS A 223 -1.93 -27.60 14.98
C LYS A 223 -1.21 -27.16 16.26
N GLY A 224 -1.84 -26.27 17.03
CA GLY A 224 -1.34 -25.77 18.31
C GLY A 224 -2.11 -24.53 18.71
N LEU A 225 -2.21 -24.19 20.00
CA LEU A 225 -2.87 -22.96 20.45
C LEU A 225 -1.80 -21.92 20.80
N TYR A 226 -1.95 -20.69 20.31
CA TYR A 226 -1.13 -19.59 20.78
C TYR A 226 -1.74 -18.99 22.04
N GLU A 227 -0.90 -18.78 23.04
CA GLU A 227 -1.24 -18.02 24.23
C GLU A 227 -0.73 -16.60 24.08
N GLN A 228 -1.57 -15.67 24.52
CA GLN A 228 -1.35 -14.23 24.42
C GLN A 228 -1.71 -13.58 25.75
N TRP A 229 -0.95 -12.56 26.14
CA TRP A 229 -1.23 -11.79 27.34
C TRP A 229 -0.93 -10.31 27.16
N LEU A 230 -1.70 -9.49 27.87
CA LEU A 230 -1.56 -8.05 27.96
C LEU A 230 -1.34 -7.67 29.43
N LEU A 231 -0.55 -6.64 29.66
CA LEU A 231 -0.50 -5.92 30.92
C LEU A 231 -1.21 -4.59 30.70
N VAL A 232 -2.27 -4.33 31.47
CA VAL A 232 -3.13 -3.15 31.30
C VAL A 232 -3.25 -2.36 32.60
N SER A 233 -3.45 -1.04 32.46
CA SER A 233 -3.83 -0.16 33.58
C SER A 233 -5.32 -0.30 33.86
N LYS A 234 -5.68 -0.38 35.14
CA LYS A 234 -7.05 -0.36 35.66
C LYS A 234 -7.64 1.06 35.68
N GLU A 235 -6.81 2.10 35.54
CA GLU A 235 -7.27 3.50 35.48
C GLU A 235 -7.85 3.85 34.11
N GLU A 236 -8.87 4.71 34.07
CA GLU A 236 -9.34 5.29 32.82
C GLU A 236 -8.43 6.44 32.37
N PRO A 237 -8.02 6.50 31.08
CA PRO A 237 -8.42 5.60 30.00
C PRO A 237 -7.65 4.27 30.01
N PHE A 238 -8.35 3.20 29.63
CA PHE A 238 -7.80 1.83 29.54
C PHE A 238 -6.54 1.79 28.65
N GLN A 239 -5.38 1.69 29.28
CA GLN A 239 -4.09 1.75 28.59
C GLN A 239 -3.39 0.40 28.63
N VAL A 240 -2.97 -0.07 27.45
CA VAL A 240 -2.13 -1.26 27.31
C VAL A 240 -0.67 -0.85 27.52
N VAL A 241 -0.02 -1.43 28.53
CA VAL A 241 1.37 -1.15 28.88
C VAL A 241 2.32 -2.13 28.20
N LYS A 242 1.97 -3.41 28.14
CA LYS A 242 2.72 -4.44 27.40
C LYS A 242 1.80 -5.47 26.78
N ALA A 243 2.25 -6.07 25.68
CA ALA A 243 1.56 -7.13 24.98
C ALA A 243 2.55 -8.20 24.53
N ASN A 244 2.22 -9.48 24.67
CA ASN A 244 3.09 -10.56 24.21
C ASN A 244 2.31 -11.80 23.80
N CYS A 245 2.82 -12.52 22.79
CA CYS A 245 2.21 -13.71 22.24
C CYS A 245 3.27 -14.78 21.95
N THR A 246 2.93 -16.04 22.22
CA THR A 246 3.78 -17.22 22.00
C THR A 246 3.98 -17.61 20.53
N CYS A 247 3.41 -16.88 19.58
CA CYS A 247 3.62 -17.13 18.16
C CYS A 247 5.01 -16.64 17.69
N PRO A 248 5.57 -17.18 16.59
CA PRO A 248 6.86 -16.74 16.07
C PRO A 248 6.96 -15.23 15.80
N ALA A 249 5.86 -14.61 15.37
CA ALA A 249 5.77 -13.17 15.14
C ALA A 249 5.57 -12.34 16.42
N GLY A 250 5.28 -12.97 17.56
CA GLY A 250 5.00 -12.29 18.84
C GLY A 250 6.23 -11.66 19.46
N CYS A 251 7.43 -12.21 19.18
CA CYS A 251 8.70 -11.62 19.58
C CYS A 251 9.02 -10.30 18.86
N GLY A 252 8.33 -9.99 17.76
CA GLY A 252 8.48 -8.75 17.00
C GLY A 252 7.38 -7.72 17.27
N GLU A 253 6.59 -7.89 18.34
CA GLU A 253 5.57 -6.94 18.82
C GLU A 253 4.45 -6.56 17.82
N GLY A 254 4.29 -7.31 16.73
CA GLY A 254 3.36 -6.98 15.63
C GLY A 254 2.50 -8.14 15.15
N CYS A 255 2.10 -9.08 16.02
CA CYS A 255 1.37 -10.27 15.59
C CYS A 255 -0.15 -10.05 15.44
N THR A 256 -0.78 -10.81 14.54
CA THR A 256 -2.24 -10.78 14.28
C THR A 256 -3.07 -11.18 15.50
N HIS A 257 -2.51 -12.02 16.38
CA HIS A 257 -3.20 -12.55 17.55
C HIS A 257 -3.46 -11.45 18.58
N ILE A 258 -2.43 -10.66 18.91
CA ILE A 258 -2.55 -9.54 19.86
C ILE A 258 -3.53 -8.49 19.35
N ALA A 259 -3.47 -8.15 18.06
CA ALA A 259 -4.46 -7.27 17.45
C ALA A 259 -5.88 -7.83 17.63
N GLY A 260 -6.10 -9.12 17.36
CA GLY A 260 -7.40 -9.76 17.58
C GLY A 260 -7.87 -9.72 19.04
N LEU A 261 -6.95 -9.85 20.02
CA LEU A 261 -7.30 -9.70 21.43
C LEU A 261 -7.74 -8.27 21.75
N LEU A 262 -7.04 -7.26 21.25
CA LEU A 262 -7.39 -5.86 21.47
C LEU A 262 -8.78 -5.53 20.93
N PHE A 263 -9.14 -6.01 19.74
CA PHE A 263 -10.51 -5.88 19.22
C PHE A 263 -11.56 -6.62 20.05
N ALA A 264 -11.20 -7.75 20.67
CA ALA A 264 -12.11 -8.48 21.54
C ALA A 264 -12.34 -7.76 22.89
N LEU A 265 -11.43 -6.85 23.27
CA LEU A 265 -11.55 -5.98 24.43
C LEU A 265 -12.23 -4.65 24.09
N GLU A 266 -12.09 -4.17 22.85
CA GLU A 266 -12.75 -2.96 22.35
C GLU A 266 -14.28 -3.09 22.43
N GLY A 267 -14.92 -2.20 23.20
CA GLY A 267 -16.36 -2.21 23.45
C GLY A 267 -16.81 -2.94 24.72
N LYS A 268 -15.88 -3.44 25.56
CA LYS A 268 -16.20 -3.84 26.94
C LYS A 268 -15.86 -2.70 27.92
N PRO A 269 -16.85 -2.11 28.61
CA PRO A 269 -16.66 -0.93 29.46
C PRO A 269 -15.93 -1.24 30.77
N SER A 270 -15.88 -2.49 31.25
CA SER A 270 -15.16 -2.85 32.47
C SER A 270 -14.53 -4.24 32.44
N ILE A 271 -13.53 -4.41 33.31
CA ILE A 271 -12.83 -5.67 33.60
C ILE A 271 -13.82 -6.77 34.06
N ASP A 272 -14.88 -6.40 34.77
CA ASP A 272 -15.85 -7.34 35.35
C ASP A 272 -16.70 -8.07 34.28
N GLU A 273 -16.87 -7.48 33.09
CA GLU A 273 -17.60 -8.11 31.98
C GLU A 273 -16.78 -9.16 31.21
N LEU A 274 -15.51 -9.37 31.58
CA LEU A 274 -14.61 -10.35 30.98
C LEU A 274 -14.57 -11.68 31.73
N GLU A 275 -15.22 -11.80 32.89
CA GLU A 275 -15.26 -13.05 33.65
C GLU A 275 -16.16 -14.10 32.99
N ASP A 276 -15.53 -15.20 32.56
CA ASP A 276 -16.24 -16.40 32.12
C ASP A 276 -16.91 -17.04 33.35
N MET A 277 -18.24 -17.12 33.36
CA MET A 277 -18.99 -17.79 34.45
C MET A 277 -18.36 -19.16 34.76
N PRO A 278 -18.04 -19.46 36.04
CA PRO A 278 -17.32 -20.67 36.41
C PRO A 278 -18.08 -21.92 35.94
N CYS A 279 -17.33 -22.94 35.56
CA CYS A 279 -17.90 -24.15 34.94
C CYS A 279 -18.93 -24.90 35.81
N THR A 280 -18.93 -24.65 37.12
CA THR A 280 -19.91 -25.15 38.10
C THR A 280 -21.27 -24.44 38.02
N SER A 281 -21.30 -23.23 37.45
CA SER A 281 -22.52 -22.44 37.24
C SER A 281 -23.19 -22.73 35.89
N LYS A 282 -22.55 -23.55 35.05
CA LYS A 282 -23.08 -24.00 33.75
C LYS A 282 -23.72 -25.39 33.93
N PRO A 283 -24.92 -25.66 33.37
CA PRO A 283 -25.56 -26.97 33.45
C PRO A 283 -24.64 -28.07 32.87
N CYS A 284 -24.60 -29.24 33.52
CA CYS A 284 -23.64 -30.33 33.23
C CYS A 284 -23.49 -30.66 31.73
N GLN A 285 -22.26 -30.55 31.20
CA GLN A 285 -21.95 -30.72 29.76
C GLN A 285 -21.13 -31.99 29.42
N TRP A 286 -21.14 -33.01 30.29
CA TRP A 286 -20.21 -34.15 30.27
C TRP A 286 -20.15 -34.98 28.95
N ASN A 287 -21.10 -34.83 28.01
CA ASN A 287 -21.17 -35.63 26.79
C ASN A 287 -21.17 -34.83 25.47
N GLN A 288 -20.77 -33.56 25.44
CA GLN A 288 -20.62 -32.84 24.16
C GLN A 288 -19.21 -33.02 23.57
N PRO A 289 -19.03 -33.76 22.45
CA PRO A 289 -17.75 -33.78 21.75
C PRO A 289 -17.37 -32.35 21.35
N SER A 290 -16.06 -32.04 21.40
CA SER A 290 -15.58 -30.70 21.05
C SER A 290 -16.03 -30.34 19.63
N LYS A 291 -16.96 -29.39 19.50
CA LYS A 291 -17.36 -28.86 18.19
C LYS A 291 -16.09 -28.38 17.48
N ARG A 292 -15.89 -28.74 16.19
CA ARG A 292 -14.90 -28.04 15.36
C ARG A 292 -15.19 -26.54 15.42
N LYS A 293 -14.17 -25.74 15.71
CA LYS A 293 -14.36 -24.46 16.44
C LYS A 293 -14.60 -23.22 15.59
N ILE A 294 -14.65 -23.33 14.26
CA ILE A 294 -15.06 -22.23 13.38
C ILE A 294 -16.18 -22.76 12.49
N LYS A 295 -17.35 -22.11 12.52
CA LYS A 295 -18.48 -22.46 11.66
C LYS A 295 -18.20 -21.92 10.25
N SER A 296 -18.16 -22.80 9.25
CA SER A 296 -18.08 -22.40 7.84
C SER A 296 -19.27 -21.50 7.48
N ARG A 297 -19.01 -20.42 6.73
CA ARG A 297 -20.04 -19.56 6.16
C ARG A 297 -20.11 -19.74 4.63
N PRO A 298 -21.28 -19.59 4.00
CA PRO A 298 -21.40 -19.52 2.54
C PRO A 298 -20.49 -18.42 1.97
N ILE A 299 -19.92 -18.65 0.77
CA ILE A 299 -19.06 -17.67 0.08
C ILE A 299 -19.79 -16.33 -0.13
N THR A 300 -21.12 -16.37 -0.33
CA THR A 300 -21.98 -15.18 -0.46
C THR A 300 -21.94 -14.24 0.74
N ASP A 301 -21.58 -14.77 1.92
CA ASP A 301 -21.63 -14.04 3.18
C ASP A 301 -20.23 -13.59 3.63
N ILE A 302 -19.23 -13.77 2.76
CA ILE A 302 -17.85 -13.34 2.98
C ILE A 302 -17.65 -12.00 2.25
N SER A 303 -17.44 -10.93 3.02
CA SER A 303 -17.16 -9.61 2.45
C SER A 303 -15.68 -9.48 2.06
N PHE A 304 -15.41 -9.48 0.76
CA PHE A 304 -14.09 -9.16 0.23
C PHE A 304 -13.99 -7.64 0.04
N LYS A 305 -13.33 -6.92 0.97
CA LYS A 305 -12.99 -5.50 0.78
C LYS A 305 -11.59 -5.40 0.18
N ARG A 306 -11.50 -4.95 -1.08
CA ARG A 306 -10.22 -4.66 -1.75
C ARG A 306 -9.66 -3.34 -1.21
N ILE A 307 -8.39 -3.34 -0.80
CA ILE A 307 -7.66 -2.14 -0.36
C ILE A 307 -7.10 -1.47 -1.61
N LYS A 308 -7.20 -0.14 -1.73
CA LYS A 308 -6.65 0.61 -2.88
C LYS A 308 -5.12 0.54 -2.82
N ASP A 309 -4.51 -0.07 -3.82
CA ASP A 309 -3.16 -0.65 -3.76
C ASP A 309 -2.11 0.09 -4.62
N GLY A 310 -2.37 1.36 -4.94
CA GLY A 310 -1.54 2.13 -5.88
C GLY A 310 -1.70 1.68 -7.35
N ALA A 311 -2.74 0.89 -7.65
CA ALA A 311 -3.04 0.41 -9.00
C ALA A 311 -4.19 1.18 -9.68
N ALA A 312 -5.17 1.67 -8.90
CA ALA A 312 -6.46 2.14 -9.39
C ALA A 312 -6.36 3.17 -10.54
N LEU A 313 -5.72 4.31 -10.30
CA LEU A 313 -5.58 5.37 -11.31
C LEU A 313 -4.37 5.17 -12.23
N CYS A 314 -3.30 4.54 -11.76
CA CYS A 314 -2.15 4.21 -12.64
C CYS A 314 -2.57 3.27 -13.77
N GLY A 315 -3.47 2.31 -13.50
CA GLY A 315 -4.03 1.43 -14.51
C GLY A 315 -4.81 2.18 -15.57
N VAL A 316 -5.68 3.11 -15.15
CA VAL A 316 -6.44 3.97 -16.08
C VAL A 316 -5.49 4.80 -16.94
N PHE A 317 -4.49 5.45 -16.34
CA PHE A 317 -3.47 6.20 -17.10
C PHE A 317 -2.77 5.33 -18.15
N CYS A 318 -2.26 4.16 -17.76
CA CYS A 318 -1.56 3.25 -18.67
C CYS A 318 -2.48 2.75 -19.79
N ALA A 319 -3.75 2.47 -19.47
CA ALA A 319 -4.73 2.03 -20.45
C ALA A 319 -5.06 3.15 -21.46
N VAL A 320 -5.37 4.35 -20.98
CA VAL A 320 -5.66 5.52 -21.85
C VAL A 320 -4.45 5.84 -22.74
N TYR A 321 -3.24 5.84 -22.19
CA TYR A 321 -2.02 6.03 -22.98
C TYR A 321 -1.90 4.99 -24.10
N ASN A 322 -2.06 3.71 -23.77
CA ASN A 322 -1.92 2.63 -24.75
C ASN A 322 -3.02 2.66 -25.80
N VAL A 323 -4.26 2.98 -25.44
CA VAL A 323 -5.36 3.07 -26.41
C VAL A 323 -5.19 4.29 -27.32
N ILE A 324 -4.76 5.44 -26.81
CA ILE A 324 -4.45 6.61 -27.66
C ILE A 324 -3.26 6.29 -28.59
N GLN A 325 -2.23 5.62 -28.07
CA GLN A 325 -1.10 5.18 -28.89
C GLN A 325 -1.53 4.20 -29.98
N GLN A 326 -2.41 3.24 -29.66
CA GLN A 326 -3.00 2.32 -30.64
C GLN A 326 -3.82 3.08 -31.69
N LEU A 327 -4.70 4.00 -31.27
CA LEU A 327 -5.53 4.80 -32.18
C LEU A 327 -4.67 5.61 -33.16
N THR A 328 -3.59 6.23 -32.67
CA THR A 328 -2.70 7.06 -33.49
C THR A 328 -1.85 6.25 -34.47
N MET A 329 -1.60 4.97 -34.21
CA MET A 329 -0.77 4.11 -35.05
C MET A 329 -1.59 3.24 -36.02
N ASP A 330 -2.68 2.67 -35.54
CA ASP A 330 -3.46 1.65 -36.25
C ASP A 330 -4.83 2.16 -36.73
N GLU A 331 -5.23 3.38 -36.35
CA GLU A 331 -6.57 3.96 -36.60
C GLU A 331 -7.73 3.11 -36.03
N GLU A 332 -7.42 2.17 -35.12
CA GLU A 332 -8.38 1.29 -34.45
C GLU A 332 -8.13 1.28 -32.93
N ILE A 333 -9.16 0.92 -32.15
CA ILE A 333 -9.06 0.82 -30.69
C ILE A 333 -9.66 -0.49 -30.18
N ASP A 334 -8.94 -1.16 -29.28
CA ASP A 334 -9.46 -2.29 -28.51
C ASP A 334 -9.15 -2.10 -27.02
N VAL A 335 -10.04 -1.38 -26.33
CA VAL A 335 -9.94 -1.13 -24.89
C VAL A 335 -9.88 -2.42 -24.09
N PHE A 336 -10.64 -3.45 -24.49
CA PHE A 336 -10.69 -4.72 -23.78
C PHE A 336 -9.34 -5.43 -23.83
N SER A 337 -8.73 -5.54 -25.01
CA SER A 337 -7.43 -6.18 -25.18
C SER A 337 -6.31 -5.42 -24.46
N VAL A 338 -6.32 -4.07 -24.51
CA VAL A 338 -5.35 -3.25 -23.78
C VAL A 338 -5.47 -3.46 -22.27
N VAL A 339 -6.67 -3.35 -21.71
CA VAL A 339 -6.89 -3.60 -20.27
C VAL A 339 -6.49 -5.01 -19.89
N ARG A 340 -6.84 -6.01 -20.71
CA ARG A 340 -6.48 -7.41 -20.47
C ARG A 340 -4.98 -7.61 -20.45
N LEU A 341 -4.24 -6.95 -21.35
CA LEU A 341 -2.78 -6.99 -21.41
C LEU A 341 -2.18 -6.46 -20.10
N LEU A 342 -2.64 -5.32 -19.59
CA LEU A 342 -2.18 -4.77 -18.31
C LEU A 342 -2.49 -5.73 -17.15
N GLN A 343 -3.69 -6.31 -17.13
CA GLN A 343 -4.12 -7.27 -16.12
C GLN A 343 -3.33 -8.59 -16.11
N THR A 344 -2.65 -8.95 -17.21
CA THR A 344 -1.75 -10.12 -17.20
C THR A 344 -0.55 -9.95 -16.27
N ARG A 345 -0.12 -8.69 -16.06
CA ARG A 345 0.99 -8.33 -15.17
C ARG A 345 0.51 -8.00 -13.76
N ARG A 346 -0.64 -7.32 -13.65
CA ARG A 346 -1.26 -6.96 -12.36
C ARG A 346 -2.80 -6.99 -12.48
N PRO A 347 -3.47 -8.08 -12.05
CA PRO A 347 -4.93 -8.24 -12.15
C PRO A 347 -5.76 -7.16 -11.43
N GLU A 348 -5.13 -6.37 -10.56
CA GLU A 348 -5.71 -5.23 -9.85
C GLU A 348 -5.97 -4.01 -10.74
N LEU A 349 -5.31 -3.90 -11.89
CA LEU A 349 -5.45 -2.73 -12.77
C LEU A 349 -6.80 -2.74 -13.50
N CYS A 350 -7.45 -1.57 -13.54
CA CYS A 350 -8.71 -1.34 -14.27
C CYS A 350 -9.77 -2.39 -13.94
N SER A 351 -9.91 -2.67 -12.65
CA SER A 351 -10.69 -3.81 -12.16
C SER A 351 -12.13 -3.44 -11.81
N THR A 352 -12.42 -2.15 -11.67
CA THR A 352 -13.78 -1.67 -11.39
C THR A 352 -14.46 -1.16 -12.65
N LEU A 353 -15.79 -1.20 -12.65
CA LEU A 353 -16.59 -0.67 -13.77
C LEU A 353 -16.36 0.83 -13.94
N GLU A 354 -16.13 1.54 -12.83
CA GLU A 354 -15.88 2.98 -12.83
C GLU A 354 -14.54 3.30 -13.50
N GLU A 355 -13.47 2.57 -13.16
CA GLU A 355 -12.17 2.71 -13.84
C GLU A 355 -12.28 2.40 -15.34
N TYR A 356 -13.04 1.36 -15.70
CA TYR A 356 -13.25 0.98 -17.09
C TYR A 356 -14.04 2.04 -17.87
N THR A 357 -15.11 2.58 -17.27
CA THR A 357 -15.90 3.69 -17.82
C THR A 357 -15.04 4.93 -18.02
N MET A 358 -14.17 5.26 -17.05
CA MET A 358 -13.27 6.41 -17.13
C MET A 358 -12.31 6.34 -18.34
N ILE A 359 -11.86 5.14 -18.71
CA ILE A 359 -11.05 4.96 -19.93
C ILE A 359 -11.85 5.34 -21.17
N HIS A 360 -13.11 4.89 -21.27
CA HIS A 360 -14.00 5.23 -22.38
C HIS A 360 -14.32 6.73 -22.42
N ASP A 361 -14.60 7.35 -21.28
CA ASP A 361 -14.89 8.79 -21.21
C ASP A 361 -13.69 9.64 -21.65
N ALA A 362 -12.48 9.27 -21.21
CA ALA A 362 -11.25 9.93 -21.63
C ALA A 362 -11.01 9.79 -23.14
N LEU A 363 -11.27 8.60 -23.71
CA LEU A 363 -11.14 8.35 -25.14
C LEU A 363 -12.16 9.12 -25.97
N MET A 364 -13.42 9.16 -25.55
CA MET A 364 -14.44 9.96 -26.23
C MET A 364 -14.06 11.45 -26.23
N THR A 365 -13.61 11.96 -25.08
CA THR A 365 -13.12 13.34 -24.97
C THR A 365 -11.96 13.62 -25.93
N TYR A 366 -11.02 12.68 -26.07
CA TYR A 366 -9.89 12.79 -27.00
C TYR A 366 -10.29 12.78 -28.48
N ILE A 367 -11.28 11.97 -28.84
CA ILE A 367 -11.77 11.88 -30.22
C ILE A 367 -12.58 13.13 -30.60
N GLU A 368 -13.25 13.74 -29.63
CA GLU A 368 -14.06 14.96 -29.81
C GLU A 368 -13.22 16.26 -29.80
N SER A 369 -12.00 16.23 -29.25
CA SER A 369 -11.06 17.35 -29.22
C SER A 369 -10.29 17.52 -30.52
#